data_AF-A0A1G7D1M3-F1
#
_entry.id   AF-A0A1G7D1M3-F1
#
_cell.length_a   1.000
_cell.length_b   1.000
_cell.length_c   1.000
_cell.angle_alpha   90.00
_cell.angle_beta   90.00
_cell.angle_gamma   90.00
#
_symmetry.space_group_name_H-M   'P 1'
#
loop_
_entity.id
_entity.type
_entity.pdbx_description
1 polymer ?
#
loop_
_entity_poly.entity_id
_entity_poly.type
_entity_poly.pdbx_seq_one_letter_code
_entity_poly.pdbx_strand_id
1 'polypeptide(L)'
;MVEFRSTTANFSPAIIELDAAMRSGRLQHDGNPVLEWCIGNVVGKPDRRGNLYPTKARPEQKIDAAVALIMAIGRSMTEPEQFTSIYERAELWPA
;
A
#
# COMPACT_ATOMS: atom_id res chain seq x y z
N MET A 1 1.09 4.26 -16.16
CA MET A 1 1.45 3.64 -14.87
C MET A 1 2.56 4.48 -14.27
N VAL A 2 2.40 4.97 -13.04
CA VAL A 2 3.43 5.81 -12.40
C VAL A 2 4.27 4.93 -11.47
N GLU A 3 5.60 5.05 -11.57
CA GLU A 3 6.54 4.22 -10.82
C GLU A 3 6.38 4.42 -9.30
N PHE A 4 6.45 3.33 -8.53
CA PHE A 4 6.64 3.37 -7.08
C PHE A 4 7.93 2.63 -6.74
N ARG A 5 9.01 3.37 -6.49
CA ARG A 5 10.29 2.75 -6.14
C ARG A 5 10.23 2.12 -4.75
N SER A 6 10.74 0.91 -4.66
CA SER A 6 10.84 0.11 -3.44
C SER A 6 11.94 0.67 -2.53
N THR A 7 11.69 1.81 -1.89
CA THR A 7 12.62 2.50 -0.99
C THR A 7 12.00 2.72 0.38
N THR A 8 12.84 2.78 1.42
CA THR A 8 12.38 3.08 2.78
C THR A 8 11.66 4.43 2.86
N ALA A 9 12.11 5.43 2.10
CA ALA A 9 11.48 6.75 2.05
C ALA A 9 10.03 6.69 1.52
N ASN A 10 9.76 5.82 0.55
CA ASN A 10 8.41 5.63 0.02
C ASN A 10 7.54 4.73 0.91
N PHE A 11 8.12 3.69 1.52
CA PHE A 11 7.35 2.74 2.33
C PHE A 11 7.03 3.22 3.74
N SER A 12 7.97 3.88 4.42
CA SER A 12 7.80 4.25 5.82
C SER A 12 6.53 5.09 6.08
N PRO A 13 6.26 6.19 5.34
CA PRO A 13 5.03 6.95 5.54
C PRO A 13 3.77 6.13 5.21
N ALA A 14 3.83 5.27 4.19
CA ALA A 14 2.70 4.43 3.79
C ALA A 14 2.36 3.36 4.83
N ILE A 15 3.36 2.77 5.49
CA ILE A 15 3.16 1.82 6.59
C ILE A 15 2.48 2.51 7.78
N ILE A 16 2.93 3.71 8.13
CA ILE A 16 2.35 4.50 9.23
C ILE A 16 0.89 4.85 8.93
N GLU A 17 0.60 5.27 7.69
CA GLU A 17 -0.79 5.57 7.29
C GLU A 17 -1.66 4.31 7.26
N LEU A 18 -1.14 3.16 6.82
CA LEU A 18 -1.89 1.90 6.87
C LEU A 18 -2.27 1.52 8.31
N ASP A 19 -1.32 1.58 9.26
CA ASP A 19 -1.61 1.31 10.67
C ASP A 19 -2.64 2.30 11.23
N ALA A 20 -2.51 3.59 10.91
CA ALA A 20 -3.47 4.61 11.31
C ALA A 20 -4.87 4.36 10.71
N ALA A 21 -4.96 4.01 9.43
CA ALA A 21 -6.21 3.74 8.72
C ALA A 21 -6.90 2.48 9.26
N MET A 22 -6.15 1.43 9.60
CA MET A 22 -6.68 0.23 10.25
C MET A 22 -7.23 0.54 11.64
N ARG A 23 -6.46 1.24 12.48
CA ARG A 23 -6.88 1.59 13.86
C ARG A 23 -8.07 2.53 13.91
N SER A 24 -8.20 3.42 12.93
CA SER A 24 -9.32 4.37 12.82
C SER A 24 -10.53 3.82 12.06
N GLY A 25 -10.46 2.58 11.55
CA GLY A 25 -11.55 1.98 10.78
C GLY A 25 -11.79 2.63 9.41
N ARG A 26 -10.80 3.37 8.87
CA ARG A 26 -10.87 4.00 7.54
C ARG A 26 -10.48 3.06 6.41
N LEU A 27 -9.76 1.98 6.71
CA LEU A 27 -9.39 0.98 5.72
C LEU A 27 -10.60 0.09 5.40
N GLN A 28 -11.06 0.12 4.15
CA GLN A 28 -12.08 -0.79 3.64
C GLN A 28 -11.45 -1.79 2.66
N HIS A 29 -11.71 -3.07 2.88
CA HIS A 29 -11.32 -4.15 1.97
C HIS A 29 -12.42 -5.23 1.96
N ASP A 30 -12.37 -6.12 0.98
CA ASP A 30 -13.37 -7.16 0.68
C ASP A 30 -13.29 -8.42 1.56
N GLY A 31 -12.45 -8.40 2.61
CA GLY A 31 -12.18 -9.59 3.41
C GLY A 31 -11.42 -10.69 2.67
N ASN A 32 -10.61 -10.36 1.65
CA ASN A 32 -9.84 -11.36 0.93
C ASN A 32 -8.87 -12.14 1.86
N PRO A 33 -8.97 -13.49 1.94
CA PRO A 33 -8.18 -14.29 2.87
C PRO A 33 -6.67 -14.27 2.57
N VAL A 34 -6.28 -14.02 1.32
CA VAL A 34 -4.86 -13.90 0.93
C VAL A 34 -4.29 -12.57 1.45
N LEU A 35 -5.06 -11.49 1.36
CA LEU A 35 -4.68 -10.20 1.92
C LEU A 35 -4.57 -10.29 3.44
N GLU A 36 -5.59 -10.85 4.09
CA GLU A 36 -5.61 -11.07 5.54
C GLU A 36 -4.37 -11.86 6.00
N TRP A 37 -4.05 -12.95 5.32
CA TRP A 37 -2.87 -13.74 5.61
C TRP A 37 -1.55 -12.96 5.41
N CYS A 38 -1.41 -12.24 4.30
CA CYS A 38 -0.21 -11.42 4.06
C CYS A 38 -0.03 -10.30 5.09
N ILE A 39 -1.13 -9.66 5.52
CA ILE A 39 -1.13 -8.63 6.57
C ILE A 39 -0.73 -9.24 7.92
N GLY A 40 -1.17 -10.45 8.24
CA GLY A 40 -0.72 -11.16 9.45
C GLY A 40 0.77 -11.55 9.45
N ASN A 41 1.40 -11.60 8.27
CA ASN A 41 2.81 -12.00 8.12
C ASN A 41 3.78 -10.82 8.00
N VAL A 42 3.28 -9.64 7.61
CA VAL A 42 4.13 -8.47 7.37
C VAL A 42 4.56 -7.82 8.68
N VAL A 43 5.82 -7.44 8.75
CA VAL A 43 6.44 -6.73 9.88
C VAL A 43 7.15 -5.49 9.35
N GLY A 44 6.96 -4.35 9.99
CA GLY A 44 7.77 -3.16 9.72
C GLY A 44 9.13 -3.31 10.38
N LYS A 45 10.20 -3.50 9.60
CA LYS A 45 11.58 -3.51 10.11
C LYS A 45 12.07 -2.08 10.31
N PRO A 46 12.34 -1.63 11.54
CA PRO A 46 12.86 -0.29 11.79
C PRO A 46 14.33 -0.19 11.38
N ASP A 47 14.72 0.95 10.82
CA ASP A 47 16.12 1.37 10.68
C ASP A 47 16.59 2.16 11.92
N ARG A 48 17.85 2.61 11.91
CA ARG A 48 18.44 3.41 13.01
C ARG A 48 17.73 4.75 13.24
N ARG A 49 17.01 5.27 12.24
CA ARG A 49 16.28 6.55 12.28
C ARG A 49 14.79 6.35 12.59
N GLY A 50 14.35 5.10 12.79
CA GLY A 50 12.96 4.76 13.06
C GLY A 50 12.08 4.61 11.81
N ASN A 51 12.65 4.67 10.60
CA ASN A 51 11.88 4.43 9.39
C ASN A 51 11.58 2.93 9.24
N LEU A 52 10.41 2.62 8.68
CA LEU A 52 9.95 1.24 8.52
C LEU A 52 10.13 0.77 7.09
N TYR A 53 10.60 -0.47 6.93
CA TYR A 53 10.61 -1.19 5.67
C TYR A 53 9.83 -2.51 5.80
N PRO A 54 8.93 -2.86 4.86
CA PRO A 54 8.10 -4.05 5.00
C PRO A 54 8.96 -5.31 4.83
N THR A 55 8.83 -6.25 5.76
CA THR A 55 9.50 -7.55 5.70
C THR A 55 8.57 -8.65 6.21
N LYS A 56 8.98 -9.90 6.04
CA LYS A 56 8.24 -11.07 6.52
C LYS A 56 8.84 -11.56 7.84
N ALA A 57 8.01 -12.03 8.76
CA ALA A 57 8.48 -12.55 10.05
C ALA A 57 9.30 -13.85 9.89
N ARG A 58 8.92 -14.69 8.92
CA ARG A 58 9.59 -15.96 8.58
C ARG A 58 9.85 -16.08 7.08
N PRO A 59 10.94 -16.74 6.65
CA PRO A 59 11.29 -16.84 5.23
C PRO A 59 10.23 -17.49 4.34
N GLU A 60 9.40 -18.40 4.87
CA GLU A 60 8.40 -19.16 4.11
C GLU A 60 7.12 -18.36 3.87
N GLN A 61 6.89 -17.30 4.64
CA GLN A 61 5.71 -16.45 4.53
C GLN A 61 5.74 -15.58 3.27
N LYS A 62 4.54 -15.21 2.80
CA LYS A 62 4.37 -14.20 1.75
C LYS A 62 3.76 -12.94 2.32
N ILE A 63 4.10 -11.83 1.69
CA ILE A 63 3.66 -10.48 2.03
C ILE A 63 3.29 -9.67 0.80
N ASP A 64 3.21 -10.30 -0.39
CA ASP A 64 3.06 -9.59 -1.66
C ASP A 64 1.77 -8.74 -1.70
N ALA A 65 0.65 -9.28 -1.20
CA ALA A 65 -0.61 -8.54 -1.11
C ALA A 65 -0.52 -7.37 -0.10
N ALA A 66 0.17 -7.56 1.02
CA ALA A 66 0.39 -6.49 2.00
C ALA A 66 1.30 -5.39 1.43
N VAL A 67 2.38 -5.75 0.73
CA VAL A 67 3.26 -4.80 0.05
C VAL A 67 2.50 -4.05 -1.04
N ALA A 68 1.67 -4.73 -1.83
CA ALA A 68 0.83 -4.09 -2.83
C ALA A 68 -0.14 -3.06 -2.22
N LEU A 69 -0.78 -3.39 -1.09
CA LEU A 69 -1.63 -2.46 -0.36
C LEU A 69 -0.83 -1.25 0.17
N ILE A 70 0.35 -1.47 0.76
CA ILE A 70 1.22 -0.38 1.25
C ILE A 70 1.64 0.52 0.08
N MET A 71 2.00 -0.04 -1.09
CA MET A 71 2.31 0.74 -2.28
C MET A 71 1.11 1.57 -2.73
N ALA A 72 -0.09 0.98 -2.75
CA ALA A 72 -1.32 1.69 -3.12
C ALA A 72 -1.62 2.87 -2.17
N ILE A 73 -1.45 2.67 -0.86
CA ILE A 73 -1.59 3.74 0.13
C ILE A 73 -0.55 4.84 -0.11
N GLY A 74 0.72 4.46 -0.27
CA GLY A 74 1.79 5.43 -0.56
C GLY A 74 1.52 6.24 -1.84
N ARG A 75 0.89 5.63 -2.85
CA ARG A 75 0.42 6.34 -4.06
C ARG A 75 -0.76 7.26 -3.82
N SER A 76 -1.70 6.87 -2.96
CA SER A 76 -2.86 7.70 -2.63
C SER A 76 -2.49 8.96 -1.83
N MET A 77 -1.35 8.93 -1.13
CA MET A 77 -0.84 10.05 -0.32
C MET A 77 -0.16 11.14 -1.14
N THR A 78 0.18 10.87 -2.41
CA THR A 78 0.81 11.87 -3.29
C THR A 78 -0.25 12.66 -4.05
N GLU A 79 -0.11 13.98 -4.14
CA GLU A 79 -0.98 14.81 -4.98
C GLU A 79 -0.89 14.34 -6.45
N PRO A 80 -2.02 14.10 -7.13
CA PRO A 80 -1.99 13.83 -8.55
C PRO A 80 -1.61 15.11 -9.30
N GLU A 81 -0.60 15.03 -10.19
CA GLU A 81 -0.55 15.95 -11.32
C GLU A 81 -1.86 15.74 -12.10
N GLN A 82 -2.73 16.76 -12.11
CA GLN A 82 -4.02 16.85 -12.83
C GLN A 82 -4.46 15.54 -13.52
N PHE A 83 -5.30 14.76 -12.85
CA PHE A 83 -5.77 13.48 -13.37
C PHE A 83 -7.29 13.49 -13.55
N THR A 84 -7.75 13.33 -14.79
CA THR A 84 -9.11 12.89 -15.09
C THR A 84 -9.17 11.37 -14.96
N SER A 85 -10.13 10.85 -14.20
CA SER A 85 -10.29 9.40 -14.03
C SER A 85 -10.50 8.71 -15.37
N ILE A 86 -9.93 7.52 -15.59
CA ILE A 86 -10.18 6.74 -16.82
C ILE A 86 -11.67 6.45 -17.02
N TYR A 87 -12.43 6.33 -15.93
CA TYR A 87 -13.88 6.15 -15.96
C TYR A 87 -14.65 7.43 -16.33
N GLU A 88 -14.00 8.59 -16.22
CA GLU A 88 -14.55 9.91 -16.61
C GLU A 88 -14.16 10.28 -18.05
N ARG A 89 -13.37 9.43 -18.74
CA ARG A 89 -12.93 9.65 -20.12
C ARG A 89 -13.92 9.04 -21.11
N ALA A 90 -14.99 9.80 -21.39
CA ALA A 90 -16.06 9.39 -22.32
C ALA A 90 -15.53 8.94 -23.69
N GLU A 91 -14.39 9.47 -24.15
CA GLU A 91 -13.76 9.09 -25.41
C GLU A 91 -13.21 7.66 -25.44
N LEU A 92 -12.99 7.02 -24.28
CA LEU A 92 -12.48 5.66 -24.15
C LEU A 92 -13.57 4.60 -24.06
N TRP A 93 -14.83 4.99 -23.88
CA TRP A 93 -16.01 4.12 -23.88
C TRP A 93 -16.93 4.47 -25.05
N PRO A 94 -16.55 4.12 -26.29
CA PRO A 94 -17.47 4.21 -27.42
C PRO A 94 -18.68 3.30 -27.17
N ALA A 95 -19.88 3.85 -27.41
CA ALA A 95 -21.17 3.17 -27.27
C ALA A 95 -21.33 1.98 -28.21
#